data_AF-A0A2E3ILF3-F1
#
_entry.id   AF-A0A2E3ILF3-F1
#
_cell.length_a   1.000
_cell.length_b   1.000
_cell.length_c   1.000
_cell.angle_alpha   90.00
_cell.angle_beta   90.00
_cell.angle_gamma   90.00
#
_symmetry.space_group_name_H-M   'P 1'
#
loop_
_entity.id
_entity.type
_entity.pdbx_description
1 polymer ?
#
loop_
_entity_poly.entity_id
_entity_poly.type
_entity_poly.pdbx_seq_one_letter_code
_entity_poly.pdbx_strand_id
1 'polypeptide(L)'
;GGLGYADSLWHWTPSIAPSDMTFVPAGSQFPEYEGDLLVTSLKFRQLHHVEIEANQIVADTVILQDSIGRLRDVEIGPDGAIYLLNDEDQGALYRLSR
;
A
#
# COMPACT_ATOMS: atom_id res chain seq x y z
N GLY A 1 -33.81 7.46 -15.51
CA GLY A 1 -33.06 6.18 -15.43
C GLY A 1 -31.95 6.41 -14.42
N GLY A 2 -31.87 5.57 -13.40
CA GLY A 2 -31.13 5.84 -12.16
C GLY A 2 -29.65 6.18 -12.36
N LEU A 3 -29.18 7.14 -11.57
CA LEU A 3 -27.76 7.38 -11.34
C LEU A 3 -27.24 6.17 -10.55
N GLY A 4 -26.79 5.15 -11.28
CA GLY A 4 -26.17 3.97 -10.68
C GLY A 4 -24.74 4.32 -10.29
N TYR A 5 -24.42 4.15 -9.01
CA TYR A 5 -23.04 4.13 -8.54
C TYR A 5 -22.30 2.99 -9.26
N ALA A 6 -21.08 3.24 -9.71
CA ALA A 6 -20.22 2.16 -10.19
C ALA A 6 -19.86 1.27 -8.99
N ASP A 7 -20.03 -0.04 -9.13
CA ASP A 7 -19.56 -1.00 -8.14
C ASP A 7 -18.04 -0.84 -7.96
N SER A 8 -17.52 -1.04 -6.73
CA SER A 8 -16.07 -0.92 -6.55
C SER A 8 -15.38 -2.05 -7.29
N LEU A 9 -14.27 -1.74 -7.93
CA LEU A 9 -13.49 -2.69 -8.73
C LEU A 9 -12.89 -3.81 -7.87
N TRP A 10 -12.73 -3.58 -6.56
CA TRP A 10 -12.16 -4.54 -5.63
C TRP A 10 -12.61 -4.29 -4.19
N HIS A 11 -12.82 -5.38 -3.43
CA HIS A 11 -13.18 -5.34 -2.02
C HIS A 11 -12.51 -6.49 -1.26
N TRP A 12 -11.76 -6.17 -0.21
CA TRP A 12 -11.24 -7.18 0.71
C TRP A 12 -12.34 -7.71 1.64
N THR A 13 -12.69 -8.99 1.47
CA THR A 13 -13.58 -9.73 2.38
C THR A 13 -12.91 -11.04 2.81
N PRO A 14 -12.55 -11.20 4.11
CA PRO A 14 -12.72 -10.24 5.20
C PRO A 14 -11.87 -8.98 5.02
N SER A 15 -12.25 -7.90 5.73
CA SER A 15 -11.51 -6.62 5.67
C SER A 15 -10.07 -6.79 6.15
N ILE A 16 -9.13 -6.20 5.42
CA ILE A 16 -7.72 -6.06 5.82
C ILE A 16 -7.48 -4.82 6.71
N ALA A 17 -8.51 -4.05 7.08
CA ALA A 17 -8.37 -2.80 7.84
C ALA A 17 -7.29 -1.85 7.25
N PRO A 18 -7.44 -1.43 5.97
CA PRO A 18 -6.46 -0.57 5.32
C PRO A 18 -6.38 0.78 6.04
N SER A 19 -5.17 1.34 6.16
CA SER A 19 -4.93 2.66 6.74
C SER A 19 -4.60 3.73 5.71
N ASP A 20 -3.70 3.42 4.79
CA ASP A 20 -3.23 4.35 3.75
C ASP A 20 -2.77 3.58 2.50
N MET A 21 -2.71 4.26 1.36
CA MET A 21 -2.25 3.71 0.10
C MET A 21 -1.59 4.74 -0.81
N THR A 22 -0.60 4.32 -1.59
CA THR A 22 0.05 5.14 -2.61
C THR A 22 0.34 4.35 -3.88
N PHE A 23 0.31 5.01 -5.03
CA PHE A 23 0.77 4.43 -6.29
C PHE A 23 2.29 4.53 -6.38
N VAL A 24 2.94 3.50 -6.91
CA VAL A 24 4.38 3.58 -7.17
C VAL A 24 4.62 4.30 -8.51
N PRO A 25 5.26 5.48 -8.50
CA PRO A 25 5.52 6.23 -9.72
C PRO A 25 6.72 5.66 -10.48
N ALA A 26 6.81 6.02 -11.75
CA ALA A 26 8.02 5.84 -12.54
C ALA A 26 9.22 6.53 -11.86
N GLY A 27 10.39 5.88 -11.93
CA GLY A 27 11.61 6.39 -11.30
C GLY A 27 11.71 6.11 -9.79
N SER A 28 10.80 5.32 -9.22
CA SER A 28 11.01 4.74 -7.89
C SER A 28 12.23 3.80 -7.89
N GLN A 29 12.74 3.47 -6.71
CA GLN A 29 13.78 2.45 -6.54
C GLN A 29 13.25 1.02 -6.74
N PHE A 30 11.93 0.87 -6.89
CA PHE A 30 11.22 -0.40 -7.07
C PHE A 30 10.52 -0.39 -8.43
N PRO A 31 11.27 -0.38 -9.54
CA PRO A 31 10.70 -0.28 -10.89
C PRO A 31 9.78 -1.46 -11.23
N GLU A 32 9.95 -2.61 -10.59
CA GLU A 32 9.05 -3.76 -10.73
C GLU A 32 7.65 -3.53 -10.16
N TYR A 33 7.45 -2.48 -9.36
CA TYR A 33 6.14 -2.10 -8.80
C TYR A 33 5.54 -0.88 -9.52
N GLU A 34 6.17 -0.35 -10.57
CA GLU A 34 5.70 0.87 -11.25
C GLU A 34 4.24 0.73 -11.73
N GLY A 35 3.38 1.65 -11.30
CA GLY A 35 1.95 1.65 -11.61
C GLY A 35 1.07 0.84 -10.65
N ASP A 36 1.68 0.05 -9.76
CA ASP A 36 0.97 -0.72 -8.74
C ASP A 36 0.66 0.11 -7.50
N LEU A 37 -0.15 -0.47 -6.61
CA LEU A 37 -0.50 0.12 -5.31
C LEU A 37 0.31 -0.52 -4.18
N LEU A 38 0.76 0.32 -3.25
CA LEU A 38 1.15 -0.10 -1.91
C LEU A 38 0.04 0.25 -0.93
N VAL A 39 -0.36 -0.70 -0.08
CA VAL A 39 -1.46 -0.51 0.89
C VAL A 39 -1.01 -0.94 2.29
N THR A 40 -1.12 -0.05 3.26
CA THR A 40 -0.85 -0.38 4.66
C THR A 40 -2.09 -0.95 5.33
N SER A 41 -1.87 -1.94 6.20
CA SER A 41 -2.90 -2.62 6.98
C SER A 41 -2.56 -2.49 8.48
N LEU A 42 -3.25 -1.54 9.13
CA LEU A 42 -2.94 -1.15 10.51
C LEU A 42 -3.15 -2.29 11.50
N LYS A 43 -4.29 -2.98 11.39
CA LYS A 43 -4.67 -4.06 12.33
C LYS A 43 -3.77 -5.27 12.18
N PHE A 44 -3.37 -5.60 10.95
CA PHE A 44 -2.59 -6.80 10.67
C PHE A 44 -1.09 -6.53 10.55
N ARG A 45 -0.65 -5.27 10.65
CA ARG A 45 0.77 -4.87 10.67
C ARG A 45 1.46 -5.30 9.38
N GLN A 46 0.75 -5.10 8.26
CA GLN A 46 1.15 -5.55 6.93
C GLN A 46 1.30 -4.38 5.95
N LEU A 47 2.25 -4.52 5.03
CA LEU A 47 2.32 -3.75 3.79
C LEU A 47 1.99 -4.71 2.64
N HIS A 48 0.97 -4.36 1.89
CA HIS A 48 0.54 -5.07 0.70
C HIS A 48 1.11 -4.39 -0.54
N HIS A 49 1.55 -5.18 -1.51
CA HIS A 49 1.78 -4.79 -2.89
C HIS A 49 0.65 -5.37 -3.73
N VAL A 50 -0.10 -4.49 -4.38
CA VAL A 50 -1.31 -4.80 -5.13
C VAL A 50 -1.03 -4.49 -6.60
N GLU A 51 -0.89 -5.55 -7.39
CA GLU A 51 -0.56 -5.46 -8.81
C GLU A 51 -1.77 -5.05 -9.64
N ILE A 52 -1.58 -4.08 -10.54
CA ILE A 52 -2.66 -3.51 -11.36
C ILE A 52 -2.34 -3.67 -12.85
N GLU A 53 -3.20 -4.38 -13.56
CA GLU A 53 -3.16 -4.49 -15.02
C GLU A 53 -4.48 -3.99 -15.62
N ALA A 54 -4.39 -3.10 -16.63
CA ALA A 54 -5.55 -2.58 -17.36
C ALA A 54 -6.70 -2.10 -16.44
N ASN A 55 -6.35 -1.41 -15.35
CA ASN A 55 -7.26 -0.92 -14.29
C ASN A 55 -7.97 -2.03 -13.49
N GLN A 56 -7.42 -3.23 -13.43
CA GLN A 56 -7.90 -4.33 -12.60
C GLN A 56 -6.79 -4.81 -11.67
N ILE A 57 -7.16 -5.19 -10.45
CA ILE A 57 -6.24 -5.84 -9.51
C ILE A 57 -6.06 -7.30 -9.95
N VAL A 58 -4.81 -7.69 -10.19
CA VAL A 58 -4.47 -9.06 -10.62
C VAL A 58 -3.79 -9.87 -9.52
N ALA A 59 -3.14 -9.21 -8.55
CA ALA A 59 -2.55 -9.86 -7.39
C ALA A 59 -2.53 -8.93 -6.17
N ASP A 60 -2.47 -9.54 -4.99
CA ASP A 60 -2.26 -8.89 -3.69
C ASP A 60 -1.27 -9.75 -2.89
N THR A 61 -0.08 -9.20 -2.65
CA THR A 61 1.01 -9.88 -1.95
C THR A 61 1.42 -9.07 -0.73
N VAL A 62 1.50 -9.72 0.44
CA VAL A 62 2.09 -9.12 1.64
C VAL A 62 3.61 -9.12 1.51
N ILE A 63 4.21 -7.93 1.41
CA ILE A 63 5.67 -7.75 1.23
C ILE A 63 6.38 -7.35 2.53
N LEU A 64 5.65 -6.88 3.54
CA LEU A 64 6.16 -6.65 4.89
C LEU A 64 5.11 -7.10 5.90
N GLN A 65 5.53 -7.80 6.95
CA GLN A 65 4.64 -8.18 8.05
C GLN A 65 5.39 -8.15 9.39
N ASP A 66 4.73 -7.60 10.42
CA ASP A 66 5.17 -7.62 11.83
C ASP A 66 6.59 -7.08 12.08
N SER A 67 7.13 -6.30 11.14
CA SER A 67 8.53 -5.87 11.16
C SER A 67 8.74 -4.53 11.86
N ILE A 68 7.77 -3.61 11.75
CA ILE A 68 7.90 -2.22 12.23
C ILE A 68 6.70 -1.73 13.05
N GLY A 69 5.87 -2.64 13.54
CA GLY A 69 4.66 -2.28 14.31
C GLY A 69 3.44 -2.05 13.44
N ARG A 70 2.45 -1.32 13.97
CA ARG A 70 1.21 -1.00 13.25
C ARG A 70 1.48 0.05 12.18
N LEU A 71 1.47 -0.38 10.92
CA LEU A 71 1.70 0.50 9.76
C LEU A 71 0.53 1.46 9.58
N ARG A 72 0.82 2.76 9.50
CA ARG A 72 -0.17 3.83 9.42
C ARG A 72 -0.21 4.53 8.07
N ASP A 73 0.94 4.76 7.47
CA ASP A 73 1.11 5.61 6.30
C ASP A 73 2.18 5.02 5.37
N VAL A 74 2.02 5.20 4.06
CA VAL A 74 3.00 4.81 3.04
C VAL A 74 3.09 5.86 1.95
N GLU A 75 4.31 6.31 1.65
CA GLU A 75 4.55 7.28 0.58
C GLU A 75 5.83 6.97 -0.19
N ILE A 76 5.88 7.38 -1.45
CA ILE A 76 7.12 7.34 -2.24
C ILE A 76 7.83 8.68 -2.13
N GLY A 77 9.01 8.67 -1.54
CA GLY A 77 9.81 9.89 -1.39
C GLY A 77 10.41 10.38 -2.71
N PRO A 78 10.91 11.63 -2.74
CA PRO A 78 11.51 12.22 -3.94
C PRO A 78 12.81 11.51 -4.40
N ASP A 79 13.41 10.70 -3.52
CA ASP A 79 14.55 9.82 -3.83
C ASP A 79 14.13 8.43 -4.35
N GLY A 80 12.82 8.22 -4.56
CA GLY A 80 12.23 6.98 -5.06
C GLY A 80 12.13 5.85 -4.03
N ALA A 81 12.52 6.09 -2.77
CA ALA A 81 12.40 5.10 -1.70
C ALA A 81 10.96 5.05 -1.15
N ILE A 82 10.59 3.91 -0.56
CA ILE A 82 9.31 3.76 0.15
C ILE A 82 9.52 4.25 1.59
N TYR A 83 8.66 5.15 2.04
CA TYR A 83 8.64 5.64 3.42
C TYR A 83 7.40 5.11 4.14
N LEU A 84 7.59 4.64 5.37
CA LEU A 84 6.53 4.07 6.19
C LEU A 84 6.50 4.76 7.55
N LEU A 85 5.31 5.10 8.03
CA LEU A 85 5.08 5.51 9.41
C LEU A 85 4.38 4.39 10.17
N ASN A 86 4.76 4.20 11.43
CA ASN A 86 4.02 3.35 12.35
C ASN A 86 3.24 4.17 13.39
N ASP A 87 2.15 3.59 13.87
CA ASP A 87 1.30 4.12 14.94
C ASP A 87 1.61 3.34 16.23
N GLU A 88 2.69 3.74 16.90
CA GLU A 88 3.15 3.20 18.19
C GLU A 88 3.42 4.37 19.15
N ASP A 89 3.46 4.11 20.46
CA ASP A 89 3.75 5.15 21.47
C ASP A 89 5.08 5.88 21.24
N GLN A 90 6.04 5.18 20.61
CA GLN A 90 7.30 5.72 20.10
C GLN A 90 7.35 5.53 18.59
N GLY A 91 6.43 6.19 17.87
CA GLY A 91 6.35 6.15 16.42
C GLY A 91 7.65 6.59 15.74
N ALA A 92 7.91 6.04 14.56
CA ALA A 92 9.11 6.27 13.78
C ALA A 92 8.80 6.29 12.28
N LEU A 93 9.66 7.01 11.54
CA LEU A 93 9.72 6.98 10.09
C LEU A 93 10.75 5.95 9.65
N TYR A 94 10.31 5.02 8.81
CA TYR A 94 11.14 3.99 8.21
C TYR A 94 11.32 4.30 6.73
N ARG A 95 12.51 4.01 6.21
CA ARG A 95 12.85 4.17 4.79
C ARG A 95 13.30 2.82 4.26
N LEU A 96 12.57 2.30 3.28
CA LEU A 96 12.89 1.08 2.54
C LEU A 96 13.50 1.47 1.19
N SER A 97 14.74 1.06 0.97
CA SER A 97 15.52 1.36 -0.23
C SER A 97 16.23 0.12 -0.76
N ARG A 98 16.70 0.18 -2.00
CA ARG A 98 17.59 -0.83 -2.60
C ARG A 98 19.06 -0.56 -2.35
#